data_AF-A0A645J683-F1
#
_entry.id   AF-A0A645J683-F1
#
_cell.length_a   1.000
_cell.length_b   1.000
_cell.length_c   1.000
_cell.angle_alpha   90.00
_cell.angle_beta   90.00
_cell.angle_gamma   90.00
#
_symmetry.space_group_name_H-M   'P 1'
#
loop_
_entity.id
_entity.type
_entity.pdbx_description
1 polymer ?
#
loop_
_entity_poly.entity_id
_entity_poly.type
_entity_poly.pdbx_seq_one_letter_code
_entity_poly.pdbx_strand_id
1 'polypeptide(L)'
;MHHRITATRFSDQIAQIIAFLRTKMKDCAKVLMKSLRDNAATGQSRMSAMQSVLKQALVERLDRDNAIRTDVWDGSLTKESFADFLLINLVILMQQEDGNEGVLLEVLNRILY
;
A
#
# COMPACT_ATOMS: atom_id res chain seq x y z
N MET A 1 -11.67 -14.88 8.68
CA MET A 1 -10.30 -15.34 8.33
C MET A 1 -9.32 -14.18 8.42
N HIS A 2 -8.31 -14.27 9.28
CA HIS A 2 -7.18 -13.35 9.28
C HIS A 2 -6.42 -13.52 7.96
N HIS A 3 -6.43 -12.54 7.07
CA HIS A 3 -5.56 -12.55 5.89
C HIS A 3 -4.13 -12.28 6.38
N ARG A 4 -3.41 -13.34 6.75
CA ARG A 4 -1.98 -13.24 7.02
C ARG A 4 -1.28 -12.96 5.69
N ILE A 5 -0.50 -11.90 5.66
CA ILE A 5 0.46 -11.67 4.59
C ILE A 5 1.55 -12.72 4.77
N THR A 6 1.58 -13.72 3.89
CA THR A 6 2.48 -14.88 3.96
C THR A 6 3.52 -14.90 2.85
N ALA A 7 3.32 -14.11 1.80
CA ALA A 7 4.27 -14.02 0.70
C ALA A 7 5.61 -13.45 1.18
N THR A 8 6.70 -13.96 0.61
CA THR A 8 8.07 -13.49 0.88
C THR A 8 8.43 -12.33 -0.03
N ARG A 9 8.06 -12.40 -1.31
CA ARG A 9 8.26 -11.32 -2.28
C ARG A 9 7.35 -10.13 -2.02
N PHE A 10 7.91 -8.94 -2.09
CA PHE A 10 7.20 -7.70 -1.83
C PHE A 10 6.00 -7.50 -2.76
N SER A 11 6.14 -7.70 -4.08
CA SER A 11 5.03 -7.53 -5.03
C SER A 11 3.86 -8.48 -4.72
N ASP A 12 4.14 -9.71 -4.33
CA ASP A 12 3.15 -10.70 -3.91
C ASP A 12 2.49 -10.31 -2.57
N GLN A 13 3.26 -9.72 -1.64
CA GLN A 13 2.70 -9.16 -0.40
C GLN A 13 1.72 -8.00 -0.71
N ILE A 14 2.02 -7.15 -1.71
CA ILE A 14 1.13 -6.08 -2.15
C ILE A 14 -0.16 -6.64 -2.77
N ALA A 15 -0.08 -7.70 -3.57
CA ALA A 15 -1.27 -8.37 -4.09
C ALA A 15 -2.18 -8.88 -2.96
N GLN A 16 -1.60 -9.47 -1.90
CA GLN A 16 -2.35 -9.90 -0.72
C GLN A 16 -2.98 -8.72 0.05
N ILE A 17 -2.26 -7.60 0.17
CA ILE A 17 -2.79 -6.36 0.78
C ILE A 17 -3.97 -5.83 -0.03
N ILE A 18 -3.85 -5.73 -1.35
CA ILE A 18 -4.91 -5.25 -2.24
C ILE A 18 -6.15 -6.14 -2.11
N ALA A 19 -6.00 -7.46 -2.18
CA ALA A 19 -7.11 -8.40 -2.01
C ALA A 19 -7.81 -8.21 -0.66
N PHE A 20 -7.03 -8.11 0.42
CA PHE A 20 -7.57 -7.86 1.77
C PHE A 20 -8.31 -6.52 1.86
N LEU A 21 -7.72 -5.45 1.35
CA LEU A 21 -8.34 -4.12 1.36
C LEU A 21 -9.63 -4.11 0.56
N ARG A 22 -9.69 -4.75 -0.61
CA ARG A 22 -10.92 -4.88 -1.40
C ARG A 22 -12.00 -5.67 -0.65
N THR A 23 -11.65 -6.77 0.02
CA THR A 23 -12.60 -7.52 0.85
C THR A 23 -13.12 -6.66 2.00
N LYS A 24 -12.23 -5.93 2.69
CA LYS A 24 -12.61 -5.04 3.79
C LYS A 24 -13.39 -3.81 3.34
N MET A 25 -13.13 -3.28 2.14
CA MET A 25 -13.88 -2.15 1.60
C MET A 25 -15.28 -2.55 1.17
N LYS A 26 -15.48 -3.76 0.62
CA LYS A 26 -16.82 -4.33 0.43
C LYS A 26 -17.60 -4.39 1.75
N ASP A 27 -16.91 -4.64 2.87
CA ASP A 27 -17.51 -4.69 4.21
C ASP A 27 -17.63 -3.30 4.90
N CYS A 28 -16.75 -2.34 4.60
CA CYS A 28 -16.58 -1.09 5.39
C CYS A 28 -16.75 0.22 4.60
N ALA A 29 -17.05 0.20 3.30
CA ALA A 29 -17.20 1.42 2.48
C ALA A 29 -18.21 2.43 3.06
N LYS A 30 -19.28 1.96 3.70
CA LYS A 30 -20.27 2.85 4.36
C LYS A 30 -19.75 3.50 5.65
N VAL A 31 -18.86 2.85 6.39
CA VAL A 31 -18.39 3.32 7.71
C VAL A 31 -17.25 4.33 7.54
N LEU A 32 -16.33 4.09 6.61
CA LEU A 32 -15.21 4.98 6.30
C LEU A 32 -15.69 6.31 5.69
N MET A 33 -16.62 6.25 4.73
CA MET A 33 -17.26 7.44 4.13
C MET A 33 -18.00 8.31 5.16
N LYS A 34 -18.50 7.69 6.24
CA LYS A 34 -19.15 8.39 7.35
C LYS A 34 -18.13 9.04 8.29
N SER A 35 -17.03 8.37 8.62
CA SER A 35 -16.04 8.92 9.57
C SER A 35 -15.17 10.04 8.98
N LEU A 36 -15.01 10.08 7.65
CA LEU A 36 -14.34 11.18 6.95
C LEU A 36 -15.18 12.46 6.89
N ARG A 37 -16.48 12.39 7.21
CA ARG A 37 -17.38 13.54 7.28
C ARG A 37 -17.34 14.26 8.64
N ASP A 38 -16.83 13.61 9.69
CA ASP A 38 -16.76 14.19 11.03
C ASP A 38 -15.43 14.92 11.28
N ASN A 39 -15.53 16.25 11.48
CA ASN A 39 -14.47 17.23 11.81
C ASN A 39 -13.14 17.09 11.04
N ALA A 40 -13.03 17.86 9.95
CA ALA A 40 -11.91 17.87 9.00
C ALA A 40 -10.50 17.94 9.62
N ALA A 41 -10.30 18.73 10.70
CA ALA A 41 -8.99 18.86 11.35
C ALA A 41 -8.54 17.59 12.09
N THR A 42 -9.46 16.94 12.81
CA THR A 42 -9.19 15.66 13.49
C THR A 42 -9.07 14.52 12.49
N GLY A 43 -9.84 14.57 11.40
CA GLY A 43 -9.72 13.65 10.26
C GLY A 43 -8.33 13.73 9.61
N GLN A 44 -7.84 14.95 9.32
CA GLN A 44 -6.55 15.16 8.68
C GLN A 44 -5.38 14.64 9.54
N SER A 45 -5.36 14.93 10.84
CA SER A 45 -4.30 14.47 11.74
C SER A 45 -4.27 12.93 11.84
N ARG A 46 -5.44 12.28 11.93
CA ARG A 46 -5.55 10.81 11.92
C ARG A 46 -5.07 10.21 10.61
N MET A 47 -5.40 10.83 9.47
CA MET A 47 -4.94 10.38 8.16
C MET A 47 -3.41 10.49 8.04
N SER A 48 -2.80 11.59 8.46
CA SER A 48 -1.34 11.75 8.42
C SER A 48 -0.64 10.73 9.32
N ALA A 49 -1.15 10.48 10.52
CA ALA A 49 -0.59 9.44 11.41
C ALA A 49 -0.69 8.04 10.79
N MET A 50 -1.84 7.72 10.18
CA MET A 50 -2.04 6.43 9.52
C MET A 50 -1.16 6.27 8.28
N GLN A 51 -0.95 7.34 7.50
CA GLN A 51 -0.02 7.35 6.38
C GLN A 51 1.41 7.04 6.84
N SER A 52 1.87 7.66 7.93
CA SER A 52 3.21 7.40 8.49
C SER A 52 3.39 5.92 8.90
N VAL A 53 2.40 5.35 9.60
CA VAL A 53 2.42 3.93 10.01
C VAL A 53 2.43 2.99 8.80
N LEU A 54 1.59 3.26 7.80
CA LEU A 54 1.53 2.46 6.58
C LEU A 54 2.82 2.54 5.78
N LYS A 55 3.39 3.74 5.64
CA LYS A 55 4.69 3.95 4.98
C LYS A 55 5.78 3.13 5.67
N GLN A 56 5.90 3.23 6.99
CA GLN A 56 6.89 2.47 7.73
C GLN A 56 6.71 0.96 7.54
N ALA A 57 5.46 0.47 7.59
CA ALA A 57 5.16 -0.94 7.35
C ALA A 57 5.54 -1.40 5.93
N LEU A 58 5.41 -0.54 4.92
CA LEU A 58 5.86 -0.83 3.55
C LEU A 58 7.39 -0.87 3.47
N VAL A 59 8.09 0.08 4.09
CA VAL A 59 9.57 0.10 4.14
C VAL A 59 10.10 -1.17 4.80
N GLU A 60 9.56 -1.56 5.95
CA GLU A 60 9.95 -2.80 6.63
C GLU A 60 9.73 -4.05 5.78
N ARG A 61 8.72 -4.05 4.90
CA ARG A 61 8.46 -5.16 3.98
C ARG A 61 9.46 -5.18 2.83
N LEU A 62 9.85 -4.01 2.32
CA LEU A 62 10.94 -3.90 1.33
C LEU A 62 12.25 -4.42 1.92
N ASP A 63 12.54 -4.11 3.19
CA ASP A 63 13.77 -4.56 3.86
C ASP A 63 13.83 -6.08 4.09
N ARG A 64 12.68 -6.75 4.19
CA ARG A 64 12.59 -8.20 4.44
C ARG A 64 12.65 -9.03 3.16
N ASP A 65 12.48 -8.41 1.99
CA ASP A 65 12.52 -9.11 0.71
C ASP A 65 13.95 -9.16 0.14
N ASN A 66 14.63 -10.25 0.42
CA ASN A 66 16.00 -10.51 -0.06
C ASN A 66 16.08 -10.80 -1.57
N ALA A 67 14.96 -10.91 -2.29
CA ALA A 67 14.95 -11.10 -3.73
C ALA A 67 15.04 -9.79 -4.52
N ILE A 68 14.83 -8.63 -3.87
CA ILE A 68 14.94 -7.32 -4.53
C ILE A 68 16.39 -7.10 -4.97
N ARG A 69 16.57 -6.64 -6.21
CA ARG A 69 17.91 -6.32 -6.74
C ARG A 69 18.60 -5.27 -5.85
N THR A 70 19.89 -5.47 -5.59
CA THR A 70 20.66 -4.64 -4.65
C THR A 70 20.93 -3.22 -5.15
N ASP A 71 20.86 -3.00 -6.46
CA ASP A 71 21.15 -1.73 -7.15
C ASP A 71 19.91 -0.86 -7.37
N VAL A 72 18.73 -1.30 -6.91
CA VAL A 72 17.47 -0.54 -7.05
C VAL A 72 17.47 0.72 -6.19
N TRP A 73 18.13 0.66 -5.03
CA TRP A 73 18.11 1.74 -4.07
C TRP A 73 19.35 2.62 -4.23
N ASP A 74 19.12 3.89 -4.56
CA ASP A 74 20.16 4.90 -4.68
C ASP A 74 19.67 6.27 -4.14
N GLY A 75 20.46 7.33 -4.33
CA GLY A 75 20.07 8.67 -3.91
C GLY A 75 18.86 9.25 -4.66
N SER A 76 18.47 8.67 -5.79
CA SER A 76 17.35 9.08 -6.64
C SER A 76 16.07 8.27 -6.36
N LEU A 77 16.21 6.98 -6.04
CA LEU A 77 15.13 6.08 -5.66
C LEU A 77 15.41 5.47 -4.28
N THR A 78 14.74 5.97 -3.24
CA THR A 78 14.85 5.41 -1.88
C THR A 78 13.64 4.56 -1.55
N LYS A 79 13.76 3.69 -0.55
CA LYS A 79 12.65 2.85 -0.06
C LYS A 79 11.49 3.70 0.46
N GLU A 80 11.82 4.83 1.11
CA GLU A 80 10.84 5.76 1.64
C GLU A 80 10.06 6.46 0.53
N SER A 81 10.76 6.97 -0.51
CA SER A 81 10.09 7.64 -1.63
C SER A 81 9.29 6.65 -2.47
N PHE A 82 9.77 5.41 -2.60
CA PHE A 82 9.03 4.33 -3.24
C PHE A 82 7.79 3.91 -2.44
N ALA A 83 7.89 3.83 -1.11
CA ALA A 83 6.75 3.55 -0.24
C ALA A 83 5.68 4.66 -0.32
N ASP A 84 6.08 5.93 -0.39
CA ASP A 84 5.16 7.05 -0.62
C ASP A 84 4.45 6.92 -1.97
N PHE A 85 5.21 6.64 -3.03
CA PHE A 85 4.68 6.40 -4.37
C PHE A 85 3.66 5.26 -4.37
N LEU A 86 4.00 4.13 -3.75
CA LEU A 86 3.12 2.98 -3.67
C LEU A 86 1.83 3.30 -2.89
N LEU A 87 1.93 4.01 -1.77
CA LEU A 87 0.77 4.37 -0.97
C LEU A 87 -0.23 5.22 -1.76
N ILE A 88 0.26 6.18 -2.55
CA ILE A 88 -0.58 7.00 -3.45
C ILE A 88 -1.29 6.12 -4.47
N ASN A 89 -0.56 5.22 -5.13
CA ASN A 89 -1.14 4.32 -6.13
C ASN A 89 -2.15 3.34 -5.52
N LEU A 90 -1.90 2.83 -4.32
CA LEU A 90 -2.85 1.98 -3.60
C LEU A 90 -4.15 2.74 -3.29
N VAL A 91 -4.06 3.98 -2.81
CA VAL A 91 -5.25 4.80 -2.55
C VAL A 91 -6.06 5.04 -3.82
N ILE A 92 -5.40 5.38 -4.94
CA ILE A 92 -6.06 5.57 -6.24
C ILE A 92 -6.72 4.27 -6.70
N LEU A 93 -6.02 3.14 -6.64
CA LEU A 93 -6.53 1.84 -7.04
C LEU A 93 -7.77 1.43 -6.22
N MET A 94 -7.79 1.76 -4.93
CA MET A 94 -8.93 1.48 -4.04
C MET A 94 -10.15 2.37 -4.30
N GLN A 95 -9.98 3.53 -4.92
CA GLN A 95 -11.09 4.40 -5.31
C GLN A 95 -11.76 3.98 -6.62
N GLN A 96 -11.12 3.11 -7.40
CA GLN A 96 -11.66 2.61 -8.67
C GLN A 96 -12.51 1.34 -8.44
N GLU A 97 -13.75 1.36 -8.93
CA GLU A 97 -14.67 0.20 -8.84
C GLU A 97 -14.08 -1.04 -9.54
N ASP A 98 -13.51 -0.86 -10.74
CA ASP A 98 -12.87 -1.91 -11.55
C ASP A 98 -11.36 -1.72 -11.70
N GLY A 99 -10.70 -1.15 -10.69
CA GLY A 99 -9.25 -0.91 -10.73
C GLY A 99 -8.47 -2.20 -10.96
N ASN A 100 -7.65 -2.26 -12.01
CA ASN A 100 -6.83 -3.42 -12.32
C ASN A 100 -5.46 -3.32 -11.62
N GLU A 101 -5.25 -4.09 -10.55
CA GLU A 101 -3.95 -4.13 -9.85
C GLU A 101 -2.80 -4.69 -10.70
N GLY A 102 -3.08 -5.41 -11.79
CA GLY A 102 -2.08 -6.06 -12.61
C GLY A 102 -1.02 -5.11 -13.16
N VAL A 103 -1.40 -3.89 -13.55
CA VAL A 103 -0.45 -2.87 -14.01
C VAL A 103 0.47 -2.41 -12.88
N LEU A 104 -0.07 -2.16 -11.69
CA LEU A 104 0.72 -1.78 -10.52
C LEU A 104 1.70 -2.90 -10.16
N LEU A 105 1.23 -4.15 -10.09
CA LEU A 105 2.06 -5.31 -9.78
C LEU A 105 3.17 -5.53 -10.82
N GLU A 106 2.89 -5.34 -12.10
CA GLU A 106 3.89 -5.42 -13.16
C GLU A 106 4.96 -4.32 -13.03
N VAL A 107 4.55 -3.08 -12.73
CA VAL A 107 5.50 -1.98 -12.46
C VAL A 107 6.38 -2.30 -11.26
N LEU A 108 5.80 -2.81 -10.16
CA LEU A 108 6.57 -3.24 -8.99
C LEU A 108 7.57 -4.33 -9.36
N ASN A 109 7.16 -5.32 -10.14
CA ASN A 109 8.04 -6.41 -10.56
C ASN A 109 9.22 -5.89 -11.40
N ARG A 110 8.99 -5.00 -12.35
CA ARG A 110 10.07 -4.44 -13.20
C ARG A 110 11.06 -3.56 -12.46
N ILE A 111 10.58 -2.85 -11.44
CA ILE A 111 11.44 -1.98 -10.63
C ILE A 111 12.26 -2.80 -9.65
N LEU A 112 11.66 -3.78 -8.97
CA LEU A 112 12.28 -4.48 -7.85
C LEU A 112 13.10 -5.71 -8.25
N TYR A 113 12.75 -6.37 -9.36
CA TYR A 113 13.36 -7.62 -9.83
C TYR A 113 13.86 -7.48 -11.27
#